data_AF-Q1Q7T7-F1
#
_entry.id   AF-Q1Q7T7-F1
#
_cell.length_a   1.000
_cell.length_b   1.000
_cell.length_c   1.000
_cell.angle_alpha   90.00
_cell.angle_beta   90.00
_cell.angle_gamma   90.00
#
_symmetry.space_group_name_H-M   'P 1'
#
loop_
_entity.id
_entity.type
_entity.pdbx_description
1 polymer ?
#
loop_
_entity_poly.entity_id
_entity_poly.type
_entity_poly.pdbx_seq_one_letter_code
_entity_poly.pdbx_strand_id
1 'polypeptide(L)' 'MFMFIRAYLRASTKEQDAKRAKSELIAFANDHGHKIAAFYV' A
#
# COMPACT_ATOMS: atom_id res chain seq x y z
N MET A 1 -13.92 -14.40 -3.84
CA MET A 1 -12.86 -14.86 -2.92
C MET A 1 -11.97 -13.66 -2.63
N PHE A 2 -11.96 -13.14 -1.40
CA PHE A 2 -11.05 -12.03 -1.06
C PHE A 2 -9.62 -12.56 -1.01
N MET A 3 -8.75 -12.00 -1.85
CA MET A 3 -7.32 -12.28 -1.77
C MET A 3 -6.65 -11.23 -0.89
N PHE A 4 -5.79 -11.71 0.01
CA PHE A 4 -4.96 -10.85 0.84
C PHE A 4 -3.66 -10.54 0.10
N ILE A 5 -3.35 -9.24 -0.01
CA ILE A 5 -2.10 -8.76 -0.59
C ILE A 5 -1.27 -8.05 0.47
N ARG A 6 0.05 -8.03 0.29
CA ARG A 6 0.99 -7.28 1.11
C ARG A 6 1.55 -6.13 0.29
N ALA A 7 1.60 -4.93 0.86
CA ALA A 7 2.07 -3.73 0.17
C ALA A 7 3.44 -3.29 0.71
N TYR A 8 4.33 -2.88 -0.19
CA TYR A 8 5.63 -2.29 0.14
C TYR A 8 5.65 -0.81 -0.23
N LEU A 9 6.07 0.02 0.71
CA LEU A 9 6.16 1.47 0.61
C LEU A 9 7.64 1.87 0.62
N ARG A 10 8.05 2.78 -0.25
CA ARG A 10 9.46 3.21 -0.35
C ARG A 10 9.56 4.68 -0.71
N ALA A 11 10.57 5.32 -0.13
CA ALA A 11 11.10 6.60 -0.56
C ALA A 11 12.54 6.43 -1.10
N SER A 12 12.98 7.33 -1.98
CA SER A 12 14.34 7.33 -2.53
C SER A 12 15.34 8.03 -1.60
N THR A 13 14.86 8.98 -0.79
CA THR A 13 15.67 9.69 0.21
C THR A 13 14.99 9.69 1.57
N LYS A 14 15.70 10.11 2.62
CA LYS A 14 15.16 10.12 4.00
C LYS A 14 14.19 11.27 4.24
N GLU A 15 14.29 12.34 3.46
CA GLU A 15 13.43 13.52 3.50
C GLU A 15 12.07 13.28 2.86
N GLN A 16 11.97 12.25 2.02
CA GLN A 16 10.73 11.85 1.36
C GLN A 16 9.88 10.97 2.28
N ASP A 17 8.58 11.24 2.33
CA ASP A 17 7.64 10.38 3.02
C ASP A 17 7.39 9.09 2.22
N ALA A 18 7.95 7.97 2.69
CA ALA A 18 7.71 6.65 2.12
C ALA A 18 6.23 6.24 2.16
N LYS A 19 5.42 6.81 3.07
CA LYS A 19 4.01 6.48 3.27
C LYS A 19 3.06 7.28 2.37
N ARG A 20 3.56 8.21 1.55
CA ARG A 20 2.73 9.10 0.71
C ARG A 20 1.67 8.37 -0.12
N ALA A 21 2.00 7.21 -0.67
CA ALA A 21 1.10 6.42 -1.54
C ALA A 21 0.19 5.45 -0.78
N LYS A 22 0.22 5.44 0.56
CA LYS A 22 -0.52 4.45 1.37
C LYS A 22 -2.03 4.51 1.12
N SER A 23 -2.60 5.71 1.06
CA SER A 23 -4.05 5.88 0.85
C SER A 23 -4.47 5.46 -0.56
N GLU A 24 -3.67 5.80 -1.57
CA GLU A 24 -3.90 5.41 -2.97
C GLU A 24 -3.85 3.89 -3.15
N LEU A 25 -2.89 3.19 -2.50
CA LEU A 25 -2.82 1.73 -2.54
C LEU A 25 -4.04 1.06 -1.89
N ILE A 26 -4.58 1.62 -0.81
CA ILE A 26 -5.81 1.12 -0.18
C ILE A 26 -6.99 1.29 -1.13
N ALA A 27 -7.14 2.46 -1.75
CA ALA A 27 -8.20 2.72 -2.71
C ALA A 27 -8.11 1.76 -3.91
N PHE A 28 -6.92 1.58 -4.48
CA PHE A 28 -6.67 0.64 -5.57
C PHE A 28 -7.06 -0.79 -5.19
N ALA A 29 -6.61 -1.28 -4.04
CA ALA A 29 -6.93 -2.64 -3.60
C ALA A 29 -8.44 -2.84 -3.40
N ASN A 30 -9.12 -1.87 -2.78
CA ASN A 30 -10.56 -1.92 -2.57
C ASN A 30 -11.34 -1.93 -3.89
N ASP A 31 -10.95 -1.09 -4.86
CA ASP A 31 -11.55 -1.03 -6.20
C ASP A 31 -11.44 -2.37 -6.96
N HIS A 32 -10.38 -3.14 -6.68
CA HIS A 32 -10.14 -4.46 -7.27
C HIS A 32 -10.66 -5.63 -6.42
N GLY A 33 -11.43 -5.37 -5.36
CA GLY A 33 -11.98 -6.43 -4.49
C GLY A 33 -10.92 -7.17 -3.67
N HIS A 34 -9.79 -6.52 -3.39
CA HIS A 34 -8.68 -7.05 -2.58
C HIS A 34 -8.54 -6.29 -1.26
N LYS A 35 -7.89 -6.92 -0.28
CA LYS A 35 -7.58 -6.29 1.01
C LYS A 35 -6.08 -6.34 1.27
N ILE A 36 -5.49 -5.20 1.63
CA ILE A 36 -4.10 -5.15 2.09
C ILE A 36 -4.05 -5.65 3.54
N ALA A 37 -3.32 -6.72 3.78
CA ALA A 37 -3.17 -7.33 5.11
C ALA A 37 -2.04 -6.69 5.94
N ALA A 38 -1.00 -6.18 5.28
CA ALA A 38 0.14 -5.54 5.91
C ALA A 38 0.83 -4.54 4.97
N PHE A 39 1.45 -3.53 5.58
CA PHE A 39 2.37 -2.61 4.92
C PHE A 39 3.77 -2.79 5.48
N TYR A 40 4.76 -2.81 4.59
CA TYR A 40 6.18 -2.72 4.91
C TYR A 40 6.71 -1.39 4.38
N VAL A 41 7.70 -0.82 5.07
CA VAL A 41 8.32 0.47 4.76
C VAL A 41 9.83 0.27 4.74
#